data_AF-A0A2E8G1H8-F1
#
_entry.id   AF-A0A2E8G1H8-F1
#
_cell.length_a   1.000
_cell.length_b   1.000
_cell.length_c   1.000
_cell.angle_alpha   90.00
_cell.angle_beta   90.00
_cell.angle_gamma   90.00
#
_symmetry.space_group_name_H-M   'P 1'
#
loop_
_entity.id
_entity.type
_entity.pdbx_description
1 polymer ?
#
loop_
_entity_poly.entity_id
_entity_poly.type
_entity_poly.pdbx_seq_one_letter_code
_entity_poly.pdbx_strand_id
1 'polypeptide(L)'
;APFVFAGNMAANVARNLWSSQVIYNGHFPEEVEQFPESVIENETRGQWYVRQLLGSANFEGGRLMHVMSGNLSFQIEHHLFPDLPAHRYARIAPEVRAICEKHGLPYNTGSFMRQSLSVWKRIFKLSLPNKTEGDSKKGPLDGLRAKVVSLTREPQSENRKAA
;
A
#
# COMPACT_ATOMS: atom_id res chain seq x y z
N ALA A 1 19.92 -23.39 -31.21
CA ALA A 1 20.64 -22.25 -30.60
C ALA A 1 20.44 -22.24 -29.07
N PRO A 2 21.14 -23.11 -28.32
CA PRO A 2 20.93 -23.26 -26.87
C PRO A 2 21.26 -22.00 -26.07
N PHE A 3 22.31 -21.25 -26.44
CA PHE A 3 22.67 -20.01 -25.75
C PHE A 3 21.63 -18.89 -25.91
N VAL A 4 21.00 -18.78 -27.08
CA VAL A 4 19.91 -17.81 -27.33
C VAL A 4 18.70 -18.15 -26.46
N PHE A 5 18.34 -19.44 -26.38
CA PHE A 5 17.25 -19.89 -25.50
C PHE A 5 17.56 -19.59 -24.03
N ALA A 6 18.75 -19.98 -23.55
CA ALA A 6 19.17 -19.75 -22.17
C ALA A 6 19.17 -18.25 -21.81
N GLY A 7 19.68 -17.39 -22.71
CA GLY A 7 19.66 -15.94 -22.54
C GLY A 7 18.24 -15.38 -22.44
N ASN A 8 17.33 -15.82 -23.31
CA ASN A 8 15.92 -15.41 -23.25
C ASN A 8 15.22 -15.87 -21.97
N MET A 9 15.49 -17.11 -21.53
CA MET A 9 14.93 -17.64 -20.30
C MET A 9 15.41 -16.84 -19.08
N ALA A 10 16.72 -16.58 -18.99
CA ALA A 10 17.31 -15.79 -17.91
C ALA A 10 16.74 -14.36 -17.87
N ALA A 11 16.66 -13.68 -19.01
CA ALA A 11 16.09 -12.33 -19.10
C ALA A 11 14.63 -12.29 -18.67
N ASN A 12 13.82 -13.26 -19.10
CA ASN A 12 12.42 -13.37 -18.70
C ASN A 12 12.27 -13.60 -17.20
N VAL A 13 13.03 -14.52 -16.62
CA VAL A 13 12.99 -14.79 -15.18
C VAL A 13 13.40 -13.54 -14.39
N ALA A 14 14.53 -12.91 -14.75
CA ALA A 14 15.01 -11.72 -14.07
C ALA A 14 14.00 -10.56 -14.13
N ARG A 15 13.43 -10.30 -15.32
CA ARG A 15 12.39 -9.28 -15.50
C ARG A 15 11.15 -9.56 -14.65
N ASN A 16 10.65 -10.79 -14.69
CA ASN A 16 9.44 -11.17 -13.94
C ASN A 16 9.65 -11.07 -12.43
N LEU A 17 10.80 -11.54 -11.93
CA LEU A 17 11.14 -11.42 -10.50
C LEU A 17 11.30 -9.96 -10.08
N TRP A 18 11.95 -9.14 -10.90
CA TRP A 18 12.10 -7.72 -10.60
C TRP A 18 10.76 -7.00 -10.55
N SER A 19 9.96 -7.12 -11.61
CA SER A 19 8.65 -6.49 -11.70
C SER A 19 7.70 -6.97 -10.61
N SER A 20 7.65 -8.29 -10.33
CA SER A 20 6.80 -8.80 -9.26
C SER A 20 7.23 -8.28 -7.90
N GLN A 21 8.53 -8.21 -7.62
CA GLN A 21 9.00 -7.72 -6.32
C GLN A 21 8.71 -6.23 -6.12
N VAL A 22 8.91 -5.40 -7.16
CA VAL A 22 8.57 -3.98 -7.12
C VAL A 22 7.07 -3.77 -6.84
N ILE A 23 6.20 -4.49 -7.55
CA ILE A 23 4.75 -4.36 -7.37
C ILE A 23 4.30 -4.93 -6.03
N TYR A 24 4.78 -6.13 -5.66
CA TYR A 24 4.34 -6.77 -4.43
C TYR A 24 4.77 -6.01 -3.18
N ASN A 25 5.97 -5.43 -3.16
CA ASN A 25 6.40 -4.57 -2.05
C ASN A 25 5.47 -3.37 -1.86
N GLY A 26 4.82 -2.91 -2.93
CA GLY A 26 3.83 -1.84 -2.87
C GLY A 26 2.47 -2.23 -2.27
N HIS A 27 2.10 -3.51 -2.26
CA HIS A 27 0.68 -3.93 -2.08
C HIS A 27 0.44 -5.11 -1.16
N PHE A 28 1.45 -5.94 -0.94
CA PHE A 28 1.34 -7.20 -0.19
C PHE A 28 2.11 -7.26 1.14
N PRO A 29 2.92 -6.28 1.59
CA PRO A 29 3.47 -6.32 2.94
C PRO A 29 2.36 -6.51 3.99
N GLU A 30 2.72 -7.06 5.16
CA GLU A 30 1.78 -7.31 6.26
C GLU A 30 1.11 -6.01 6.77
N GLU A 31 1.76 -4.87 6.56
CA GLU A 31 1.30 -3.54 6.99
C GLU A 31 0.28 -2.93 6.00
N VAL A 32 0.13 -3.52 4.81
CA VAL A 32 -0.85 -3.09 3.80
C VAL A 32 -2.20 -3.75 4.04
N GLU A 33 -3.23 -2.92 4.08
CA GLU A 33 -4.60 -3.33 4.34
C GLU A 33 -5.28 -3.91 3.09
N GLN A 34 -6.16 -4.88 3.31
CA GLN A 34 -7.06 -5.41 2.29
C GLN A 34 -8.48 -5.08 2.68
N PHE A 35 -9.25 -4.60 1.71
CA PHE A 35 -10.62 -4.12 1.92
C PHE A 35 -11.61 -5.04 1.21
N PRO A 36 -12.73 -5.41 1.84
CA PRO A 36 -13.81 -6.06 1.12
C PRO A 36 -14.44 -5.08 0.13
N GLU A 37 -15.07 -5.62 -0.92
CA GLU A 37 -15.69 -4.82 -1.98
C GLU A 37 -16.70 -3.81 -1.43
N SER A 38 -17.45 -4.16 -0.38
CA SER A 38 -18.43 -3.27 0.26
C SER A 38 -17.86 -1.94 0.78
N VAL A 39 -16.54 -1.81 0.95
CA VAL A 39 -15.91 -0.53 1.34
C VAL A 39 -16.03 0.52 0.23
N ILE A 40 -16.18 0.11 -1.04
CA ILE A 40 -16.29 1.05 -2.17
C ILE A 40 -17.72 1.57 -2.35
N GLU A 41 -18.71 0.95 -1.71
CA GLU A 41 -20.10 1.38 -1.78
C GLU A 41 -20.27 2.77 -1.14
N ASN A 42 -20.72 3.74 -1.93
CA ASN A 42 -20.89 5.14 -1.49
C ASN A 42 -19.62 5.79 -0.94
N GLU A 43 -18.45 5.35 -1.41
CA GLU A 43 -17.15 5.90 -1.01
C GLU A 43 -17.05 7.39 -1.37
N THR A 44 -16.76 8.22 -0.38
CA THR A 44 -16.41 9.63 -0.59
C THR A 44 -14.98 9.77 -1.09
N ARG A 45 -14.66 10.90 -1.71
CA ARG A 45 -13.29 11.17 -2.17
C ARG A 45 -12.25 11.14 -1.04
N GLY A 46 -12.60 11.59 0.16
CA GLY A 46 -11.73 11.50 1.33
C GLY A 46 -11.44 10.05 1.74
N GLN A 47 -12.47 9.21 1.76
CA GLN A 47 -12.33 7.78 2.04
C GLN A 47 -11.51 7.07 0.96
N TRP A 48 -11.66 7.45 -0.31
CA TRP A 48 -10.81 6.96 -1.40
C TRP A 48 -9.33 7.21 -1.13
N TYR A 49 -8.94 8.43 -0.74
CA TYR A 49 -7.54 8.75 -0.41
C TYR A 49 -7.02 7.91 0.76
N VAL A 50 -7.83 7.73 1.81
CA VAL A 50 -7.45 6.91 2.96
C VAL A 50 -7.27 5.45 2.53
N ARG A 51 -8.19 4.89 1.73
CA ARG A 51 -8.07 3.52 1.23
C ARG A 51 -6.84 3.34 0.34
N GLN A 52 -6.52 4.32 -0.52
CA GLN A 52 -5.31 4.30 -1.34
C GLN A 52 -4.05 4.30 -0.49
N LEU A 53 -3.99 5.14 0.55
CA LEU A 53 -2.86 5.20 1.49
C LEU A 53 -2.68 3.87 2.24
N LEU A 54 -3.76 3.33 2.81
CA LEU A 54 -3.72 2.11 3.63
C LEU A 54 -3.49 0.84 2.79
N GLY A 55 -3.97 0.85 1.54
CA GLY A 55 -3.79 -0.23 0.56
C GLY A 55 -2.45 -0.22 -0.18
N SER A 56 -1.52 0.66 0.21
CA SER A 56 -0.20 0.77 -0.42
C SER A 56 0.94 0.95 0.60
N ALA A 57 2.17 0.69 0.16
CA ALA A 57 3.37 0.92 0.95
C ALA A 57 4.57 1.29 0.06
N ASN A 58 5.51 2.04 0.61
CA ASN A 58 6.72 2.48 -0.06
C ASN A 58 7.92 1.62 0.32
N PHE A 59 8.94 1.56 -0.53
CA PHE A 59 10.25 1.04 -0.14
C PHE A 59 11.37 2.05 -0.33
N GLU A 60 12.32 2.01 0.60
CA GLU A 60 13.50 2.86 0.56
C GLU A 60 14.55 2.33 -0.41
N GLY A 61 15.36 3.24 -0.93
CA GLY A 61 16.50 2.92 -1.78
C GLY A 61 17.24 4.18 -2.22
N GLY A 62 18.38 3.99 -2.89
CA GLY A 62 19.09 5.09 -3.54
C GLY A 62 18.44 5.50 -4.86
N ARG A 63 18.98 6.54 -5.49
CA ARG A 63 18.50 7.04 -6.80
C ARG A 63 18.38 5.96 -7.87
N LEU A 64 19.34 5.02 -7.91
CA LEU A 64 19.30 3.90 -8.86
C LEU A 64 18.09 3.01 -8.62
N MET A 65 17.78 2.69 -7.36
CA MET A 65 16.61 1.88 -7.01
C MET A 65 15.31 2.57 -7.45
N HIS A 66 15.18 3.87 -7.19
CA HIS A 66 14.04 4.66 -7.64
C HIS A 66 13.90 4.67 -9.17
N VAL A 67 14.99 4.80 -9.91
CA VAL A 67 14.94 4.78 -11.38
C VAL A 67 14.60 3.38 -11.91
N MET A 68 15.25 2.33 -11.39
CA MET A 68 15.02 0.95 -11.83
C MET A 68 13.62 0.44 -11.51
N SER A 69 12.97 0.99 -10.48
CA SER A 69 11.56 0.70 -10.16
C SER A 69 10.57 1.58 -10.92
N GLY A 70 11.03 2.52 -11.77
CA GLY A 70 10.14 3.49 -12.41
C GLY A 70 9.51 4.50 -11.43
N ASN A 71 10.18 4.74 -10.29
CA ASN A 71 9.73 5.47 -9.11
C ASN A 71 8.59 4.79 -8.33
N LEU A 72 8.29 3.52 -8.61
CA LEU A 72 7.33 2.71 -7.83
C LEU A 72 7.87 2.30 -6.44
N SER A 73 9.02 2.84 -6.03
CA SER A 73 9.38 2.92 -4.60
C SER A 73 8.46 3.86 -3.81
N PHE A 74 7.75 4.76 -4.50
CA PHE A 74 6.79 5.73 -3.97
C PHE A 74 5.35 5.37 -4.37
N GLN A 75 4.94 4.13 -4.08
CA GLN A 75 3.60 3.60 -4.38
C GLN A 75 2.47 4.36 -3.66
N ILE A 76 2.69 4.83 -2.43
CA ILE A 76 1.72 5.68 -1.74
C ILE A 76 1.40 6.91 -2.59
N GLU A 77 2.42 7.64 -3.03
CA GLU A 77 2.26 8.83 -3.87
C GLU A 77 1.63 8.48 -5.22
N HIS A 78 2.04 7.36 -5.83
CA HIS A 78 1.45 6.88 -7.08
C HIS A 78 -0.06 6.63 -6.94
N HIS A 79 -0.49 6.02 -5.84
CA HIS A 79 -1.90 5.72 -5.60
C HIS A 79 -2.72 6.96 -5.23
N LEU A 80 -2.14 7.92 -4.49
CA LEU A 80 -2.83 9.16 -4.15
C LEU A 80 -2.92 10.11 -5.37
N PHE A 81 -1.91 10.11 -6.24
CA PHE A 81 -1.80 11.03 -7.37
C PHE A 81 -1.37 10.29 -8.66
N PRO A 82 -2.24 9.42 -9.21
CA PRO A 82 -1.88 8.58 -10.36
C PRO A 82 -1.53 9.37 -11.63
N ASP A 83 -2.06 10.60 -11.76
CA ASP A 83 -1.80 11.49 -12.89
C ASP A 83 -0.48 12.31 -12.73
N LEU A 84 0.14 12.29 -11.55
CA LEU A 84 1.39 13.02 -11.32
C LEU A 84 2.55 12.27 -11.96
N PRO A 85 3.42 12.95 -12.75
CA PRO A 85 4.58 12.30 -13.35
C PRO A 85 5.51 11.68 -12.30
N ALA A 86 5.89 10.42 -12.50
CA ALA A 86 6.54 9.60 -11.47
C ALA A 86 7.86 10.17 -10.91
N HIS A 87 8.60 10.95 -11.71
CA HIS A 87 9.81 11.62 -11.25
C HIS A 87 9.57 12.69 -10.16
N ARG A 88 8.31 13.07 -9.91
CA ARG A 88 7.92 14.05 -8.88
C ARG A 88 7.52 13.41 -7.56
N TYR A 89 7.33 12.09 -7.48
CA TYR A 89 6.87 11.44 -6.25
C TYR A 89 7.83 11.70 -5.08
N ALA A 90 9.14 11.56 -5.30
CA ALA A 90 10.14 11.85 -4.28
C ALA A 90 10.07 13.29 -3.73
N ARG A 91 9.60 14.25 -4.54
CA ARG A 91 9.44 15.65 -4.12
C ARG A 91 8.24 15.83 -3.21
N ILE A 92 7.12 15.17 -3.49
CA ILE A 92 5.88 15.33 -2.72
C ILE A 92 5.80 14.39 -1.51
N ALA A 93 6.59 13.32 -1.49
CA ALA A 93 6.58 12.31 -0.42
C ALA A 93 6.73 12.91 1.00
N PRO A 94 7.61 13.90 1.25
CA PRO A 94 7.69 14.55 2.56
C PRO A 94 6.39 15.26 2.97
N GLU A 95 5.70 15.91 2.02
CA GLU A 95 4.42 16.60 2.27
C GLU A 95 3.31 15.59 2.57
N VAL A 96 3.23 14.51 1.79
CA VAL A 96 2.27 13.41 2.03
C VAL A 96 2.50 12.80 3.41
N ARG A 97 3.77 12.51 3.77
CA ARG A 97 4.13 11.96 5.08
C ARG A 97 3.72 12.90 6.22
N ALA A 98 3.97 14.20 6.08
CA ALA A 98 3.59 15.18 7.10
C ALA A 98 2.06 15.26 7.30
N ILE A 99 1.28 15.14 6.22
CA ILE A 99 -0.18 15.07 6.30
C ILE A 99 -0.62 13.78 7.02
N CYS A 100 -0.01 12.64 6.69
CA CYS A 100 -0.31 11.38 7.37
C CYS A 100 -0.06 11.48 8.88
N GLU A 101 1.09 12.04 9.28
CA GLU A 101 1.45 12.27 10.68
C GLU A 101 0.45 13.19 11.39
N LYS A 102 0.11 14.34 10.77
CA LYS A 102 -0.88 15.30 11.30
C LYS A 102 -2.23 14.64 11.62
N HIS A 103 -2.66 13.69 10.80
CA HIS A 103 -3.94 13.00 10.94
C HIS A 103 -3.82 11.64 11.65
N GLY A 104 -2.63 11.26 12.13
CA GLY A 104 -2.39 9.99 12.79
C GLY A 104 -2.65 8.77 11.91
N LEU A 105 -2.41 8.90 10.60
CA LEU A 105 -2.50 7.87 9.58
C LEU A 105 -1.12 7.25 9.34
N PRO A 106 -1.04 5.94 9.05
CA PRO A 106 0.22 5.28 8.79
C PRO A 106 0.77 5.68 7.42
N TYR A 107 2.09 5.93 7.36
CA TYR A 107 2.84 6.10 6.12
C TYR A 107 3.81 4.91 6.00
N ASN A 108 3.30 3.79 5.46
CA ASN A 108 4.00 2.51 5.47
C ASN A 108 5.24 2.56 4.56
N THR A 109 6.43 2.55 5.13
CA THR A 109 7.71 2.56 4.40
C THR A 109 8.70 1.61 5.04
N GLY A 110 9.48 0.88 4.23
CA GLY A 110 10.56 0.04 4.75
C GLY A 110 11.66 -0.24 3.73
N SER A 111 12.73 -0.92 4.13
CA SER A 111 13.75 -1.34 3.15
C SER A 111 13.16 -2.34 2.15
N PHE A 112 13.67 -2.34 0.92
CA PHE A 112 13.22 -3.27 -0.13
C PHE A 112 13.20 -4.72 0.36
N MET A 113 14.27 -5.16 1.05
CA MET A 113 14.37 -6.54 1.55
C MET A 113 13.36 -6.84 2.65
N ARG A 114 13.11 -5.89 3.58
CA ARG A 114 12.10 -6.08 4.63
C ARG A 114 10.72 -6.25 4.03
N GLN A 115 10.36 -5.41 3.05
CA GLN A 115 9.07 -5.53 2.38
C GLN A 115 8.96 -6.84 1.61
N SER A 116 10.00 -7.25 0.89
CA SER A 116 10.03 -8.51 0.17
C SER A 116 9.79 -9.71 1.09
N LEU A 117 10.48 -9.76 2.23
CA LEU A 117 10.30 -10.84 3.21
C LEU A 117 8.90 -10.84 3.81
N SER A 118 8.34 -9.65 4.09
CA SER A 118 6.98 -9.51 4.60
C SER A 118 5.93 -10.03 3.61
N VAL A 119 6.08 -9.71 2.32
CA VAL A 119 5.25 -10.24 1.23
C VAL A 119 5.30 -11.76 1.20
N TRP A 120 6.50 -12.36 1.14
CA TRP A 120 6.65 -13.80 1.06
C TRP A 120 6.08 -14.50 2.30
N LYS A 121 6.31 -13.96 3.49
CA LYS A 121 5.71 -14.45 4.73
C LYS A 121 4.18 -14.45 4.65
N ARG A 122 3.56 -13.37 4.14
CA ARG A 122 2.11 -13.29 3.95
C ARG A 122 1.62 -14.34 2.94
N ILE A 123 2.29 -14.48 1.80
CA ILE A 123 1.96 -15.49 0.78
C ILE A 123 2.00 -16.90 1.39
N PHE A 124 3.10 -17.29 2.03
CA PHE A 124 3.22 -18.60 2.66
C PHE A 124 2.15 -18.84 3.73
N LYS A 125 1.85 -17.83 4.56
CA LYS A 125 0.80 -17.93 5.57
C LYS A 125 -0.58 -18.18 4.95
N LEU A 126 -0.89 -17.51 3.84
CA LEU A 126 -2.18 -17.62 3.15
C LEU A 126 -2.28 -18.83 2.21
N SER A 127 -1.15 -19.42 1.80
CA SER A 127 -1.12 -20.66 1.01
C SER A 127 -1.40 -21.92 1.85
N LEU A 128 -1.36 -21.82 3.17
CA LEU A 128 -1.65 -22.93 4.09
C LEU A 128 -3.13 -22.90 4.51
N PRO A 129 -3.76 -24.07 4.74
CA PRO A 129 -5.14 -24.13 5.20
C PRO A 129 -5.31 -23.45 6.56
N ASN A 130 -6.41 -22.71 6.73
CA ASN A 130 -6.74 -22.08 8.00
C ASN A 130 -6.90 -23.16 9.08
N LYS A 131 -6.22 -23.00 10.22
CA LYS A 131 -6.49 -23.82 11.41
C LYS A 131 -7.88 -23.45 11.93
N THR A 132 -8.87 -24.28 11.58
CA THR A 132 -10.25 -24.35 12.13
C THR A 132 -11.10 -23.08 12.03
N GLU A 133 -12.28 -23.23 11.42
CA GLU A 133 -13.41 -22.29 11.52
C GLU A 133 -13.80 -22.12 12.99
N GLY A 134 -13.37 -21.03 13.64
CA GLY A 134 -13.70 -20.80 15.05
C GLY A 134 -13.11 -19.54 15.67
N ASP A 135 -12.03 -18.98 15.11
CA ASP A 135 -11.29 -17.86 15.74
C ASP A 135 -11.40 -16.53 14.97
N SER A 136 -12.47 -16.32 14.21
CA SER A 136 -12.71 -15.09 13.44
C SER A 136 -13.21 -13.91 14.30
N LYS A 137 -12.64 -13.73 15.50
CA LYS A 137 -12.94 -12.56 16.35
C LYS A 137 -11.68 -11.80 16.71
N LYS A 138 -11.07 -11.22 15.68
CA LYS A 138 -10.54 -9.84 15.62
C LYS A 138 -9.52 -9.77 14.49
N GLY A 139 -9.91 -9.11 13.40
CA GLY A 139 -8.95 -8.76 12.37
C GLY A 139 -7.97 -7.72 12.93
N PRO A 140 -6.72 -7.63 12.41
CA PRO A 140 -5.77 -6.56 12.77
C PRO A 140 -6.32 -5.13 12.56
N LEU A 141 -7.43 -5.03 11.85
CA LEU A 141 -8.08 -3.81 11.35
C LEU A 141 -9.20 -3.28 12.24
N ASP A 142 -9.63 -3.99 13.29
CA ASP A 142 -10.78 -3.57 14.11
C ASP A 142 -10.51 -2.22 14.82
N GLY A 143 -9.26 -1.93 15.17
CA GLY A 143 -8.85 -0.65 15.76
C GLY A 143 -8.74 0.50 14.75
N LEU A 144 -8.31 0.22 13.52
CA LEU A 144 -8.13 1.26 12.50
C LEU A 144 -9.44 1.62 11.81
N ARG A 145 -10.36 0.66 11.63
CA ARG A 145 -11.72 0.92 11.13
C ARG A 145 -12.45 1.93 12.02
N ALA A 146 -12.37 1.78 13.34
CA ALA A 146 -12.98 2.74 14.28
C ALA A 146 -12.36 4.15 14.16
N LYS A 147 -11.04 4.21 13.95
CA LYS A 147 -10.29 5.46 13.79
C LYS A 147 -10.51 6.14 12.44
N VAL A 148 -10.63 5.38 11.35
CA VAL A 148 -10.96 5.92 10.01
C VAL A 148 -12.41 6.37 9.93
N VAL A 149 -13.35 5.60 10.51
CA VAL A 149 -14.75 6.00 10.63
C VAL A 149 -14.90 7.24 11.52
N SER A 150 -14.12 7.39 12.59
CA SER A 150 -14.16 8.60 13.40
C SER A 150 -13.53 9.82 12.71
N LEU A 151 -12.48 9.64 11.91
CA LEU A 151 -11.84 10.71 11.13
C LEU A 151 -12.64 11.16 9.91
N THR A 152 -13.58 10.33 9.43
CA THR A 152 -14.42 10.61 8.24
C THR A 152 -15.85 11.01 8.60
N ARG A 153 -16.22 11.00 9.89
CA ARG A 153 -17.45 11.64 10.36
C ARG A 153 -17.29 13.14 10.24
N GLU A 154 -18.15 13.78 9.46
CA GLU A 154 -18.32 15.22 9.59
C GLU A 154 -18.66 15.56 11.05
N PRO A 155 -18.11 16.65 11.61
CA PRO A 155 -18.61 17.15 12.87
C PRO A 155 -20.09 17.44 12.66
N GLN A 156 -20.97 16.69 13.34
CA GLN A 156 -22.38 17.04 13.39
C GLN A 156 -22.43 18.50 13.82
N SER A 157 -23.08 19.33 13.01
CA SER A 157 -23.29 20.74 13.28
C SER A 157 -24.08 20.90 14.59
N GLU A 158 -23.37 20.94 15.71
CA GLU A 158 -23.83 21.59 16.93
C GLU A 158 -23.83 23.10 16.64
N ASN A 159 -24.84 23.57 15.91
CA ASN A 159 -25.44 24.90 16.03
C ASN A 159 -26.41 25.18 14.87
N ARG A 160 -27.60 24.60 14.96
CA ARG A 160 -28.85 25.24 14.48
C ARG A 160 -29.96 25.01 15.50
N LYS A 161 -29.75 25.50 16.72
CA LYS A 161 -30.81 25.80 17.71
C LYS A 161 -30.40 27.02 18.53
N ALA A 162 -30.26 28.17 17.88
CA ALA A 162 -30.30 29.49 18.49
C ALA A 162 -30.27 30.57 17.38
N ALA A 163 -31.45 30.86 16.82
CA ALA A 163 -31.87 32.14 16.22
C ALA A 163 -33.27 31.93 15.62
#